data_AF-A0A250G281-F1
#
_entry.id   AF-A0A250G281-F1
#
_cell.length_a   1.000
_cell.length_b   1.000
_cell.length_c   1.000
_cell.angle_alpha   90.00
_cell.angle_beta   90.00
_cell.angle_gamma   90.00
#
_symmetry.space_group_name_H-M   'P 1'
#
loop_
_entity.id
_entity.type
_entity.pdbx_description
1 polymer ?
#
loop_
_entity_poly.entity_id
_entity_poly.type
_entity_poly.pdbx_seq_one_letter_code
_entity_poly.pdbx_strand_id
1 'polypeptide(L)'
;MRNKLIIALFLFTFKSFAQIATNHLFIIIDNKDGIQKTESRKLKGNDKDGACIEKTNIYKEHREIELIYESGKTNKIYKYFYVNEPKNWYISFSFNHYANGGTINNFILMLPKERFEEIARERYYANYLETLWSKIDLNTIGPFYRKYEYYDKSASYAKGVYRSNVFIVFTSDLEKDYIPCYEVDVLISTIEEYCD
;
A
#
# COMPACT_ATOMS: atom_id res chain seq x y z
N MET A 1 -11.91 10.71 41.31
CA MET A 1 -11.57 11.73 40.29
C MET A 1 -10.14 11.63 39.72
N ARG A 2 -9.16 11.04 40.43
CA ARG A 2 -7.75 10.95 40.00
C ARG A 2 -7.49 10.10 38.73
N ASN A 3 -8.27 9.04 38.49
CA ASN A 3 -8.07 8.14 37.34
C ASN A 3 -8.64 8.68 36.01
N LYS A 4 -9.62 9.59 36.04
CA LYS A 4 -10.18 10.19 34.82
C LYS A 4 -9.22 11.22 34.20
N LEU A 5 -8.44 11.92 35.03
CA LEU A 5 -7.45 12.91 34.59
C LEU A 5 -6.25 12.26 33.88
N ILE A 6 -5.81 11.10 34.37
CA ILE A 6 -4.66 10.36 33.81
C ILE A 6 -5.01 9.76 32.44
N ILE A 7 -6.23 9.23 32.27
CA ILE A 7 -6.70 8.70 30.97
C ILE A 7 -6.86 9.83 29.95
N ALA A 8 -7.37 11.00 30.37
CA ALA A 8 -7.48 12.17 29.51
C ALA A 8 -6.09 12.72 29.08
N LEU A 9 -5.09 12.70 29.97
CA LEU A 9 -3.73 13.10 29.63
C LEU A 9 -3.07 12.14 28.63
N PHE A 10 -3.27 10.83 28.76
CA PHE A 10 -2.78 9.86 27.77
C PHE A 10 -3.44 10.07 26.40
N LEU A 11 -4.75 10.30 26.35
CA LEU A 11 -5.46 10.56 25.09
C LEU A 11 -5.01 11.87 24.41
N PHE A 12 -4.64 12.89 25.17
CA PHE A 12 -4.13 14.14 24.63
C PHE A 12 -2.69 14.04 24.13
N THR A 13 -1.81 13.28 24.80
CA THR A 13 -0.43 13.10 24.33
C THR A 13 -0.38 12.31 23.02
N PHE A 14 -1.22 11.28 22.84
CA PHE A 14 -1.32 10.58 21.54
C PHE A 14 -1.75 11.51 20.39
N LYS A 15 -2.62 12.49 20.66
CA LYS A 15 -3.10 13.47 19.67
C LYS A 15 -2.04 14.46 19.21
N SER A 16 -1.03 14.72 20.04
CA SER A 16 0.06 15.67 19.76
C SER A 16 1.31 15.04 19.15
N PHE A 17 1.50 13.71 19.25
CA PHE A 17 2.68 13.03 18.71
C PHE A 17 2.46 12.40 17.34
N ALA A 18 1.21 12.11 16.96
CA ALA A 18 0.87 11.72 15.60
C ALA A 18 0.14 12.88 14.94
N GLN A 19 0.76 13.51 13.95
CA GLN A 19 0.01 14.27 12.94
C GLN A 19 -0.69 13.21 12.08
N ILE A 20 -1.72 12.56 12.65
CA ILE A 20 -2.49 11.51 11.99
C ILE A 20 -3.04 12.16 10.72
N ALA A 21 -2.67 11.66 9.54
CA ALA A 21 -3.38 12.02 8.33
C ALA A 21 -4.86 11.75 8.60
N THR A 22 -5.69 12.80 8.63
CA THR A 22 -7.12 12.66 8.89
C THR A 22 -7.83 11.91 7.76
N ASN A 23 -7.16 11.73 6.63
CA ASN A 23 -7.69 11.10 5.43
C ASN A 23 -6.95 9.79 5.19
N HIS A 24 -7.71 8.70 5.12
CA HIS A 24 -7.26 7.39 4.68
C HIS A 24 -7.90 7.11 3.32
N LEU A 25 -7.12 6.55 2.39
CA LEU A 25 -7.65 6.05 1.12
C LEU A 25 -7.60 4.53 1.11
N PHE A 26 -8.73 3.89 0.86
CA PHE A 26 -8.81 2.45 0.68
C PHE A 26 -9.07 2.11 -0.78
N ILE A 27 -8.12 1.41 -1.41
CA ILE A 27 -8.25 0.86 -2.75
C ILE A 27 -8.73 -0.58 -2.61
N ILE A 28 -9.96 -0.83 -3.04
CA ILE A 28 -10.55 -2.17 -3.01
C ILE A 28 -10.23 -2.87 -4.32
N ILE A 29 -9.49 -3.97 -4.24
CA ILE A 29 -9.06 -4.78 -5.38
C ILE A 29 -9.89 -6.06 -5.42
N ASP A 30 -10.50 -6.35 -6.57
CA ASP A 30 -11.23 -7.60 -6.74
C ASP A 30 -10.28 -8.76 -7.03
N ASN A 31 -10.32 -9.76 -6.16
CA ASN A 31 -9.53 -10.98 -6.29
C ASN A 31 -10.41 -12.24 -6.36
N LYS A 32 -11.73 -12.09 -6.55
CA LYS A 32 -12.67 -13.22 -6.62
C LYS A 32 -12.49 -14.11 -7.83
N ASP A 33 -11.99 -13.56 -8.94
CA ASP A 33 -11.68 -14.30 -10.16
C ASP A 33 -10.49 -15.29 -9.97
N GLY A 34 -9.77 -15.17 -8.85
CA GLY A 34 -8.64 -16.03 -8.54
C GLY A 34 -7.40 -15.76 -9.40
N ILE A 35 -6.44 -16.67 -9.32
CA ILE A 35 -5.16 -16.56 -10.01
C ILE A 35 -5.36 -16.89 -11.50
N GLN A 36 -4.99 -15.96 -12.38
CA GLN A 36 -5.00 -16.16 -13.83
C GLN A 36 -3.76 -16.88 -14.33
N LYS A 37 -2.60 -16.57 -13.74
CA LYS A 37 -1.31 -17.15 -14.11
C LYS A 37 -0.36 -17.16 -12.92
N THR A 38 0.46 -18.20 -12.81
CA THR A 38 1.58 -18.23 -11.87
C THR A 38 2.89 -18.34 -12.65
N GLU A 39 3.85 -17.50 -12.31
CA GLU A 39 5.21 -17.53 -12.86
C GLU A 39 6.21 -17.72 -11.73
N SER A 40 7.30 -18.43 -12.00
CA SER A 40 8.38 -18.62 -11.04
C SER A 40 9.73 -18.41 -11.72
N ARG A 41 10.64 -17.69 -11.06
CA ARG A 41 12.01 -17.52 -11.54
C ARG A 41 13.00 -17.51 -10.38
N LYS A 42 14.23 -17.99 -10.64
CA LYS A 42 15.33 -17.88 -9.69
C LYS A 42 16.02 -16.53 -9.86
N LEU A 43 16.06 -15.74 -8.80
CA LEU A 43 16.79 -14.49 -8.75
C LEU A 43 18.13 -14.72 -8.05
N LYS A 44 19.21 -14.22 -8.66
CA LYS A 44 20.47 -14.05 -7.94
C LYS A 44 20.31 -12.79 -7.09
N GLY A 45 20.28 -12.95 -5.77
CA GLY A 45 20.15 -11.81 -4.87
C GLY A 45 21.48 -11.07 -4.74
N ASN A 46 21.40 -9.74 -4.68
CA ASN A 46 22.49 -8.87 -4.25
C ASN A 46 22.42 -8.58 -2.73
N ASP A 47 21.37 -9.07 -2.06
CA ASP A 47 21.11 -8.85 -0.63
C ASP A 47 21.78 -9.90 0.25
N LYS A 48 21.91 -9.60 1.54
CA LYS A 48 22.54 -10.48 2.55
C LYS A 48 21.90 -11.87 2.67
N ASP A 49 20.65 -12.01 2.25
CA ASP A 49 19.88 -13.26 2.32
C ASP A 49 20.09 -14.18 1.08
N GLY A 50 20.95 -13.80 0.12
CA GLY A 50 21.39 -14.65 -0.98
C GLY A 50 20.40 -14.76 -2.15
N ALA A 51 20.52 -15.82 -2.95
CA ALA A 51 19.58 -16.10 -4.04
C ALA A 51 18.18 -16.43 -3.50
N CYS A 52 17.14 -16.09 -4.27
CA CYS A 52 15.77 -16.41 -3.91
C CYS A 52 14.97 -16.91 -5.11
N ILE A 53 13.87 -17.61 -4.83
CA ILE A 53 12.85 -17.92 -5.83
C ILE A 53 11.78 -16.83 -5.73
N GLU A 54 11.54 -16.13 -6.83
CA GLU A 54 10.39 -15.25 -6.95
C GLU A 54 9.25 -16.03 -7.58
N LYS A 55 8.14 -16.16 -6.85
CA LYS A 55 6.87 -16.70 -7.34
C LYS A 55 5.88 -15.56 -7.48
N THR A 56 5.40 -15.32 -8.69
CA THR A 56 4.43 -14.25 -9.00
C THR A 56 3.10 -14.88 -9.40
N ASN A 57 2.08 -14.68 -8.58
CA ASN A 57 0.69 -14.97 -8.93
C ASN A 57 0.07 -13.70 -9.53
N ILE A 58 -0.41 -13.82 -10.76
CA ILE A 58 -1.04 -12.74 -11.53
C ILE A 58 -2.55 -12.92 -11.44
N TYR A 59 -3.22 -11.88 -10.96
CA TYR A 59 -4.66 -11.73 -10.96
C TYR A 59 -5.05 -10.72 -12.03
N LYS A 60 -6.36 -10.55 -12.22
CA LYS A 60 -6.92 -9.58 -13.16
C LYS A 60 -6.42 -8.16 -12.88
N GLU A 61 -6.46 -7.74 -11.62
CA GLU A 61 -6.17 -6.37 -11.22
C GLU A 61 -4.78 -6.23 -10.60
N HIS A 62 -4.33 -7.22 -9.79
CA HIS A 62 -3.07 -7.13 -9.05
C HIS A 62 -2.12 -8.30 -9.29
N ARG A 63 -0.92 -8.17 -8.72
CA ARG A 63 0.07 -9.24 -8.62
C ARG A 63 0.39 -9.49 -7.16
N GLU A 64 0.49 -10.76 -6.79
CA GLU A 64 1.08 -11.19 -5.53
C GLU A 64 2.44 -11.81 -5.82
N ILE A 65 3.47 -11.28 -5.19
CA ILE A 65 4.84 -11.76 -5.36
C ILE A 65 5.30 -12.32 -4.02
N GLU A 66 5.73 -13.57 -4.02
CA GLU A 66 6.34 -14.25 -2.88
C GLU A 66 7.82 -14.49 -3.20
N LEU A 67 8.70 -13.86 -2.42
CA LEU A 67 10.14 -14.11 -2.46
C LEU A 67 10.47 -15.17 -1.42
N ILE A 68 10.98 -16.31 -1.86
CA ILE A 68 11.35 -17.44 -1.01
C ILE A 68 12.88 -17.54 -1.01
N TYR A 69 13.49 -17.13 0.09
CA TYR A 69 14.95 -17.12 0.25
C TYR A 69 15.49 -18.50 0.60
N GLU A 70 16.75 -18.79 0.25
CA GLU A 70 17.40 -20.06 0.59
C GLU A 70 17.45 -20.32 2.11
N SER A 71 17.40 -19.26 2.93
CA SER A 71 17.27 -19.34 4.38
C SER A 71 15.90 -19.85 4.89
N GLY A 72 14.93 -20.03 4.00
CA GLY A 72 13.54 -20.39 4.32
C GLY A 72 12.66 -19.21 4.72
N LYS A 73 13.23 -17.99 4.83
CA LYS A 73 12.44 -16.77 5.00
C LYS A 73 11.59 -16.52 3.75
N THR A 74 10.40 -15.96 3.96
CA THR A 74 9.54 -15.49 2.87
C THR A 74 9.25 -14.01 3.00
N ASN A 75 9.08 -13.34 1.86
CA ASN A 75 8.58 -11.98 1.80
C ASN A 75 7.40 -11.90 0.83
N LYS A 76 6.29 -11.34 1.29
CA LYS A 76 5.08 -11.17 0.49
C LYS A 76 4.93 -9.71 0.07
N ILE A 77 4.70 -9.52 -1.22
CA ILE A 77 4.55 -8.22 -1.85
C ILE A 77 3.23 -8.22 -2.63
N TYR A 78 2.42 -7.18 -2.43
CA TYR A 78 1.23 -6.93 -3.23
C TYR A 78 1.49 -5.75 -4.15
N LYS A 79 1.24 -5.89 -5.44
CA LYS A 79 1.39 -4.81 -6.42
C LYS A 79 0.13 -4.63 -7.24
N TYR A 80 -0.39 -3.41 -7.23
CA TYR A 80 -1.41 -2.94 -8.15
C TYR A 80 -0.84 -1.76 -8.94
N PHE A 81 -1.14 -1.66 -10.23
CA PHE A 81 -0.70 -0.54 -11.04
C PHE A 81 -1.71 -0.23 -12.13
N TYR A 82 -1.70 1.02 -12.57
CA TYR A 82 -2.48 1.49 -13.69
C TYR A 82 -1.59 2.31 -14.62
N VAL A 83 -1.76 2.13 -15.92
CA VAL A 83 -1.02 2.84 -16.96
C VAL A 83 -1.99 3.66 -17.80
N ASN A 84 -1.74 4.96 -17.89
CA ASN A 84 -2.46 5.87 -18.76
C ASN A 84 -1.59 6.23 -19.96
N GLU A 85 -1.53 5.33 -20.94
CA GLU A 85 -0.74 5.51 -22.16
C GLU A 85 -1.07 6.84 -22.87
N PRO A 86 -2.36 7.20 -23.11
CA PRO A 86 -2.68 8.45 -23.80
C PRO A 86 -2.21 9.72 -23.08
N LYS A 87 -2.01 9.67 -21.76
CA LYS A 87 -1.58 10.80 -20.93
C LYS A 87 -0.13 10.69 -20.46
N ASN A 88 0.61 9.67 -20.92
CA ASN A 88 2.00 9.41 -20.58
C ASN A 88 2.30 9.42 -19.08
N TRP A 89 1.56 8.62 -18.32
CA TRP A 89 1.88 8.40 -16.91
C TRP A 89 1.38 7.05 -16.42
N TYR A 90 2.00 6.53 -15.36
CA TYR A 90 1.51 5.39 -14.62
C TYR A 90 1.53 5.66 -13.12
N ILE A 91 0.71 4.91 -12.39
CA ILE A 91 0.70 4.86 -10.94
C ILE A 91 0.82 3.42 -10.48
N SER A 92 1.59 3.18 -9.43
CA SER A 92 1.68 1.88 -8.79
C SER A 92 1.57 1.99 -7.28
N PHE A 93 0.99 0.95 -6.70
CA PHE A 93 0.74 0.77 -5.29
C PHE A 93 1.38 -0.53 -4.88
N SER A 94 2.38 -0.45 -4.00
CA SER A 94 3.13 -1.63 -3.56
C SER A 94 3.12 -1.74 -2.05
N PHE A 95 2.58 -2.83 -1.52
CA PHE A 95 2.84 -3.26 -0.15
C PHE A 95 3.98 -4.25 -0.16
N ASN A 96 4.93 -4.11 0.75
CA ASN A 96 6.02 -5.06 0.95
C ASN A 96 6.15 -5.36 2.44
N HIS A 97 5.96 -6.63 2.83
CA HIS A 97 5.94 -7.02 4.24
C HIS A 97 7.30 -6.84 4.93
N TYR A 98 8.41 -6.89 4.18
CA TYR A 98 9.75 -6.89 4.74
C TYR A 98 10.44 -5.51 4.64
N ALA A 99 10.81 -4.96 5.81
CA ALA A 99 11.47 -3.66 5.93
C ALA A 99 12.96 -3.74 5.57
N ASN A 100 13.31 -3.59 4.29
CA ASN A 100 14.70 -3.62 3.83
C ASN A 100 15.38 -2.24 3.79
N GLY A 101 15.16 -1.40 4.80
CA GLY A 101 15.84 -0.10 4.96
C GLY A 101 15.49 0.99 3.93
N GLY A 102 14.86 0.63 2.79
CA GLY A 102 14.36 1.55 1.77
C GLY A 102 12.84 1.53 1.58
N THR A 103 12.13 0.57 2.18
CA THR A 103 10.66 0.50 2.14
C THR A 103 10.11 1.28 3.31
N ILE A 104 9.29 2.30 3.02
CA ILE A 104 8.76 3.22 4.02
C ILE A 104 7.41 2.70 4.51
N ASN A 105 6.54 2.21 3.61
CA ASN A 105 5.21 1.69 3.95
C ASN A 105 5.15 0.17 3.89
N ASN A 106 4.90 -0.46 5.03
CA ASN A 106 4.93 -1.92 5.20
C ASN A 106 4.00 -2.42 6.31
N PHE A 107 3.13 -1.55 6.84
CA PHE A 107 2.22 -1.94 7.91
C PHE A 107 0.94 -2.58 7.38
N ILE A 108 0.43 -3.56 8.13
CA ILE A 108 -0.90 -4.13 7.93
C ILE A 108 -1.78 -3.59 9.04
N LEU A 109 -2.74 -2.75 8.70
CA LEU A 109 -3.74 -2.27 9.64
C LEU A 109 -4.90 -3.27 9.67
N MET A 110 -5.03 -3.99 10.78
CA MET A 110 -6.17 -4.90 10.99
C MET A 110 -7.36 -4.12 11.52
N LEU A 111 -8.39 -3.92 10.69
CA LEU A 111 -9.59 -3.19 11.08
C LEU A 111 -10.76 -4.13 11.36
N PRO A 112 -11.45 -4.03 12.51
CA PRO A 112 -12.74 -4.67 12.68
C PRO A 112 -13.72 -4.24 11.58
N LYS A 113 -14.54 -5.16 11.07
CA LYS A 113 -15.49 -4.89 9.97
C LYS A 113 -16.34 -3.63 10.20
N GLU A 114 -16.89 -3.48 11.40
CA GLU A 114 -17.69 -2.31 11.79
C GLU A 114 -16.90 -0.99 11.68
N ARG A 115 -15.61 -1.01 12.07
CA ARG A 115 -14.73 0.17 12.02
C ARG A 115 -14.26 0.47 10.61
N PHE A 116 -14.09 -0.55 9.78
CA PHE A 116 -13.82 -0.37 8.37
C PHE A 116 -14.95 0.40 7.70
N GLU A 117 -16.22 0.01 7.92
CA GLU A 117 -17.38 0.72 7.38
C GLU A 117 -17.45 2.18 7.85
N GLU A 118 -17.08 2.46 9.10
CA GLU A 118 -17.08 3.83 9.66
C GLU A 118 -15.96 4.72 9.10
N ILE A 119 -14.75 4.18 8.93
CA ILE A 119 -13.53 4.93 8.62
C ILE A 119 -13.29 4.99 7.10
N ALA A 120 -13.71 3.98 6.34
CA ALA A 120 -13.49 3.88 4.90
C ALA A 120 -14.48 4.74 4.09
N ARG A 121 -14.62 6.03 4.47
CA ARG A 121 -15.44 7.02 3.74
C ARG A 121 -14.95 7.25 2.31
N GLU A 122 -13.63 7.26 2.13
CA GLU A 122 -12.97 7.35 0.82
C GLU A 122 -12.41 5.97 0.44
N ARG A 123 -13.32 5.04 0.13
CA ARG A 123 -12.99 3.74 -0.45
C ARG A 123 -13.47 3.67 -1.88
N TYR A 124 -12.60 3.20 -2.76
CA TYR A 124 -12.92 3.07 -4.17
C TYR A 124 -12.46 1.72 -4.67
N TYR A 125 -13.32 1.08 -5.46
CA TYR A 125 -12.91 -0.07 -6.23
C TYR A 125 -11.90 0.34 -7.30
N ALA A 126 -10.91 -0.51 -7.55
CA ALA A 126 -9.85 -0.27 -8.52
C ALA A 126 -10.42 0.10 -9.90
N ASN A 127 -11.39 -0.66 -10.42
CA ASN A 127 -12.06 -0.39 -11.70
C ASN A 127 -12.67 1.03 -11.82
N TYR A 128 -13.23 1.56 -10.73
CA TYR A 128 -13.78 2.92 -10.69
C TYR A 128 -12.66 3.95 -10.74
N LEU A 129 -11.57 3.72 -9.99
CA LEU A 129 -10.39 4.57 -10.03
C LEU A 129 -9.75 4.60 -11.41
N GLU A 130 -9.63 3.45 -12.09
CA GLU A 130 -9.14 3.38 -13.48
C GLU A 130 -9.99 4.23 -14.44
N THR A 131 -11.32 4.21 -14.26
CA THR A 131 -12.23 5.06 -15.03
C THR A 131 -11.97 6.54 -14.80
N LEU A 132 -11.66 6.96 -13.57
CA LEU A 132 -11.27 8.33 -13.27
C LEU A 132 -9.89 8.66 -13.82
N TRP A 133 -8.91 7.77 -13.60
CA TRP A 133 -7.52 7.95 -13.99
C TRP A 133 -7.35 8.04 -15.50
N SER A 134 -8.15 7.33 -16.28
CA SER A 134 -8.16 7.44 -17.74
C SER A 134 -8.43 8.86 -18.26
N LYS A 135 -9.03 9.73 -17.45
CA LYS A 135 -9.49 11.07 -17.84
C LYS A 135 -8.61 12.22 -17.32
N ILE A 136 -7.62 11.94 -16.48
CA ILE A 136 -6.81 12.97 -15.82
C ILE A 136 -5.35 12.93 -16.29
N ASP A 137 -4.70 14.09 -16.20
CA ASP A 137 -3.30 14.25 -16.55
C ASP A 137 -2.38 14.03 -15.33
N LEU A 138 -1.09 13.79 -15.60
CA LEU A 138 -0.05 13.62 -14.58
C LEU A 138 -0.03 14.75 -13.53
N ASN A 139 -0.24 15.99 -13.97
CA ASN A 139 -0.24 17.17 -13.09
C ASN A 139 -1.41 17.19 -12.08
N THR A 140 -2.44 16.36 -12.30
CA THR A 140 -3.62 16.25 -11.43
C THR A 140 -3.50 15.10 -10.44
N ILE A 141 -2.94 13.96 -10.88
CA ILE A 141 -2.91 12.74 -10.06
C ILE A 141 -1.95 12.86 -8.86
N GLY A 142 -0.81 13.53 -9.02
CA GLY A 142 0.13 13.76 -7.91
C GLY A 142 -0.51 14.51 -6.74
N PRO A 143 -1.08 15.72 -6.95
CA PRO A 143 -1.79 16.46 -5.91
C PRO A 143 -2.94 15.69 -5.26
N PHE A 144 -3.66 14.85 -6.02
CA PHE A 144 -4.73 14.02 -5.46
C PHE A 144 -4.23 13.10 -4.34
N TYR A 145 -3.06 12.46 -4.53
CA TYR A 145 -2.53 11.51 -3.54
C TYR A 145 -1.84 12.18 -2.36
N ARG A 146 -1.26 13.37 -2.55
CA ARG A 146 -0.61 14.14 -1.48
C ARG A 146 -1.55 14.45 -0.30
N LYS A 147 -2.87 14.50 -0.50
CA LYS A 147 -3.83 14.74 0.58
C LYS A 147 -3.95 13.58 1.58
N TYR A 148 -3.43 12.40 1.22
CA TYR A 148 -3.35 11.23 2.09
C TYR A 148 -1.93 11.00 2.63
N GLU A 149 -0.98 11.90 2.37
CA GLU A 149 0.36 11.78 2.92
C GLU A 149 0.40 12.36 4.34
N TYR A 150 1.19 11.75 5.22
CA TYR A 150 1.53 12.30 6.52
C TYR A 150 3.03 12.26 6.76
N TYR A 151 3.51 13.18 7.58
CA TYR A 151 4.90 13.23 7.97
C TYR A 151 5.12 12.47 9.28
N ASP A 152 5.74 11.30 9.17
CA ASP A 152 6.12 10.48 10.30
C ASP A 152 7.47 10.94 10.87
N LYS A 153 7.40 11.67 11.98
CA LYS A 153 8.57 12.15 12.73
C LYS A 153 9.35 11.04 13.43
N SER A 154 8.76 9.87 13.60
CA SER A 154 9.34 8.75 14.35
C SER A 154 10.18 7.81 13.50
N ALA A 155 10.00 7.83 12.17
CA ALA A 155 10.81 7.08 11.24
C ALA A 155 12.29 7.51 11.31
N SER A 156 13.15 6.55 11.63
CA SER A 156 14.50 6.72 12.19
C SER A 156 15.60 7.17 11.22
N TYR A 157 15.27 7.59 9.99
CA TYR A 157 16.26 8.05 9.02
C TYR A 157 16.22 9.59 8.89
N ALA A 158 16.97 10.25 9.76
CA ALA A 158 17.51 11.61 9.55
C ALA A 158 16.53 12.79 9.33
N LYS A 159 15.49 12.91 10.16
CA LYS A 159 14.44 13.98 10.22
C LYS A 159 13.12 13.59 9.56
N GLY A 160 12.53 12.47 10.00
CA GLY A 160 11.19 12.03 9.61
C GLY A 160 11.01 11.72 8.12
N VAL A 161 9.91 11.06 7.77
CA VAL A 161 9.62 10.64 6.40
C VAL A 161 8.16 10.92 6.04
N TYR A 162 7.90 11.28 4.79
CA TYR A 162 6.52 11.31 4.29
C TYR A 162 6.07 9.89 3.97
N ARG A 163 4.91 9.51 4.52
CA ARG A 163 4.27 8.20 4.37
C ARG A 163 2.94 8.38 3.67
N SER A 164 2.54 7.39 2.87
CA SER A 164 1.22 7.37 2.24
C SER A 164 0.22 6.65 3.14
N ASN A 165 -0.85 7.35 3.55
CA ASN A 165 -1.99 6.76 4.27
C ASN A 165 -2.99 6.13 3.27
N VAL A 166 -2.45 5.30 2.37
CA VAL A 166 -3.17 4.61 1.30
C VAL A 166 -3.07 3.12 1.57
N PHE A 167 -4.17 2.40 1.44
CA PHE A 167 -4.24 0.98 1.73
C PHE A 167 -4.85 0.20 0.58
N ILE A 168 -4.29 -0.97 0.28
CA ILE A 168 -4.97 -1.99 -0.51
C ILE A 168 -5.82 -2.86 0.42
N VAL A 169 -7.03 -3.19 -0.02
CA VAL A 169 -7.94 -4.16 0.62
C VAL A 169 -8.48 -5.08 -0.46
N PHE A 170 -8.49 -6.39 -0.22
CA PHE A 170 -9.04 -7.35 -1.19
C PHE A 170 -10.53 -7.61 -0.95
N THR A 171 -11.30 -7.79 -2.02
CA THR A 171 -12.75 -8.09 -1.90
C THR A 171 -13.02 -9.37 -1.13
N SER A 172 -12.14 -10.38 -1.20
CA SER A 172 -12.24 -11.61 -0.40
C SER A 172 -12.14 -11.37 1.11
N ASP A 173 -11.58 -10.24 1.52
CA ASP A 173 -11.32 -9.92 2.93
C ASP A 173 -12.44 -9.12 3.58
N LEU A 174 -13.31 -8.49 2.79
CA LEU A 174 -14.38 -7.60 3.29
C LEU A 174 -15.43 -8.33 4.15
N GLU A 175 -15.55 -9.66 4.01
CA GLU A 175 -16.46 -10.46 4.81
C GLU A 175 -15.85 -10.95 6.13
N LYS A 176 -14.55 -10.73 6.36
CA LYS A 176 -13.88 -11.14 7.60
C LYS A 176 -14.23 -10.20 8.75
N ASP A 177 -14.23 -10.75 9.96
CA ASP A 177 -14.41 -9.94 11.18
C ASP A 177 -13.32 -8.88 11.35
N TYR A 178 -12.11 -9.21 10.88
CA TYR A 178 -10.96 -8.30 10.83
C TYR A 178 -10.42 -8.24 9.40
N ILE A 179 -10.50 -7.05 8.81
CA ILE A 179 -10.11 -6.74 7.45
C ILE A 179 -8.64 -6.28 7.46
N PRO A 180 -7.70 -7.03 6.85
CA PRO A 180 -6.34 -6.57 6.64
C PRO A 180 -6.31 -5.44 5.61
N CYS A 181 -5.76 -4.30 6.00
CA CYS A 181 -5.53 -3.15 5.13
C CYS A 181 -4.03 -2.96 4.96
N TYR A 182 -3.52 -3.17 3.75
CA TYR A 182 -2.09 -3.20 3.45
C TYR A 182 -1.60 -1.79 3.08
N GLU A 183 -0.81 -1.14 3.94
CA GLU A 183 -0.28 0.21 3.68
C GLU A 183 0.70 0.18 2.50
N VAL A 184 0.46 1.01 1.48
CA VAL A 184 1.24 0.95 0.23
C VAL A 184 2.19 2.11 0.06
N ASP A 185 3.31 1.85 -0.61
CA ASP A 185 4.08 2.88 -1.29
C ASP A 185 3.37 3.26 -2.59
N VAL A 186 3.15 4.56 -2.79
CA VAL A 186 2.56 5.12 -4.01
C VAL A 186 3.68 5.68 -4.89
N LEU A 187 3.81 5.16 -6.10
CA LEU A 187 4.75 5.66 -7.09
C LEU A 187 3.99 6.14 -8.31
N ILE A 188 4.16 7.42 -8.66
CA ILE A 188 3.63 8.04 -9.87
C ILE A 188 4.83 8.47 -10.71
N SER A 189 4.83 8.11 -12.00
CA SER A 189 5.92 8.44 -12.91
C SER A 189 5.42 8.57 -14.34
N THR A 190 6.19 9.26 -15.18
CA THR A 190 6.05 9.21 -16.64
C THR A 190 6.44 7.85 -17.17
N ILE A 191 5.94 7.52 -18.36
CA ILE A 191 6.33 6.33 -19.11
C ILE A 191 7.48 6.76 -20.02
N GLU A 192 8.65 6.16 -19.82
CA GLU A 192 9.77 6.31 -20.76
C GLU A 192 9.84 5.04 -21.61
N GLU A 193 9.57 5.16 -22.90
CA GLU A 193 9.86 4.09 -23.86
C GLU A 193 11.34 4.17 -24.21
N TYR A 194 12.10 3.13 -23.84
CA TYR A 194 13.42 2.94 -24.43
C TYR A 194 13.20 2.42 -25.86
N CYS A 195 13.43 3.28 -26.86
CA CYS A 195 13.65 2.81 -28.22
C CYS A 195 15.03 2.16 -28.27
N ASP A 196 15.08 0.87 -28.65
CA ASP A 196 16.32 0.16 -29.00
C ASP A 196 17.01 0.78 -30.24
#